data_AF-V9ETI7-F1
#
_entry.id   AF-V9ETI7-F1
#
_cell.length_a   1.000
_cell.length_b   1.000
_cell.length_c   1.000
_cell.angle_alpha   90.00
_cell.angle_beta   90.00
_cell.angle_gamma   90.00
#
_symmetry.space_group_name_H-M   'P 1'
#
loop_
_entity.id
_entity.type
_entity.pdbx_description
1 polymer ?
#
loop_
_entity_poly.entity_id
_entity_poly.type
_entity_poly.pdbx_seq_one_letter_code
_entity_poly.pdbx_strand_id
1 'polypeptide(L)'
;MLLLAKLQRYGRREYAVALLCFSLFLTIIGQLQVLPVLFVLCIPVIVFFRWVFRQQQHHGVTDREIEQLFRTFLGGAIMLPVLALVGQLTLGPLLASLCFFDQRTSILNQLHKYFHAPGDGRPAPVHNMKLGKMLMNLKVDKTVGYFLFLFCFAFIVAGLVEEFLKYWVVQGTCCCGSSRRGCCIRSLCCCCKAKSGSAPAFSVLKQRQQRHGALRGMMCHPSRLLFYHRPHANHAFVVFLAVVAGALGFSVMETSAFSLLAPTFRDKIETAVLRGISSVPLHCICGGITGVRMAERLLAHRQGGSEQRGTNAAKADLGRWRTKMTVILPAVLIHGTFDMQLFLLMALVTPKMEAAHRALYHVVLPTILCSMVLLASFVYLRRKLHAMENKMNETRYMHVAVDLESGQRLGAVNGGFEMEFFGNDDDDSDTENEATSQAENRKVRSVFDM
;
A
#
# COMPACT_ATOMS: atom_id res chain seq x y z
N MET A 1 7.55 26.28 15.98
CA MET A 1 6.66 25.45 16.84
C MET A 1 5.19 25.91 16.90
N LEU A 2 4.85 27.21 16.78
CA LEU A 2 3.45 27.67 16.78
C LEU A 2 2.60 27.24 15.57
N LEU A 3 3.22 27.03 14.40
CA LEU A 3 2.51 26.57 13.19
C LEU A 3 2.09 25.08 13.28
N LEU A 4 2.92 24.25 13.92
CA LEU A 4 2.65 22.83 14.20
C LEU A 4 1.48 22.66 15.19
N ALA A 5 1.41 23.52 16.20
CA ALA A 5 0.29 23.55 17.15
C ALA A 5 -1.04 23.98 16.50
N LYS A 6 -1.00 24.85 15.48
CA LYS A 6 -2.20 25.26 14.71
C LYS A 6 -2.69 24.15 13.76
N LEU A 7 -1.78 23.41 13.11
CA LEU A 7 -2.16 22.29 12.23
C LEU A 7 -2.66 21.05 13.02
N GLN A 8 -2.11 20.78 14.21
CA GLN A 8 -2.66 19.74 15.11
C GLN A 8 -4.04 20.09 15.69
N ARG A 9 -4.35 21.38 15.89
CA ARG A 9 -5.65 21.82 16.46
C ARG A 9 -6.80 21.75 15.46
N TYR A 10 -6.56 21.98 14.17
CA TYR A 10 -7.59 21.82 13.13
C TYR A 10 -7.93 20.34 12.89
N GLY A 11 -6.94 19.44 12.87
CA GLY A 11 -7.18 18.01 12.73
C GLY A 11 -7.96 17.39 13.89
N ARG A 12 -7.61 17.68 15.16
CA ARG A 12 -8.24 17.02 16.32
C ARG A 12 -9.75 17.28 16.44
N ARG A 13 -10.22 18.50 16.11
CA ARG A 13 -11.65 18.83 16.15
C ARG A 13 -12.41 18.14 15.01
N GLU A 14 -11.85 18.12 13.81
CA GLU A 14 -12.44 17.42 12.67
C GLU A 14 -12.48 15.89 12.89
N TYR A 15 -11.43 15.30 13.47
CA TYR A 15 -11.43 13.89 13.88
C TYR A 15 -12.45 13.61 14.98
N ALA A 16 -12.57 14.48 15.99
CA ALA A 16 -13.57 14.32 17.04
C ALA A 16 -15.00 14.42 16.50
N VAL A 17 -15.26 15.38 15.59
CA VAL A 17 -16.56 15.52 14.93
C VAL A 17 -16.85 14.33 14.02
N ALA A 18 -15.88 13.86 13.22
CA ALA A 18 -16.05 12.68 12.38
C ALA A 18 -16.28 11.41 13.20
N LEU A 19 -15.54 11.22 14.30
CA LEU A 19 -15.74 10.11 15.24
C LEU A 19 -17.12 10.18 15.90
N LEU A 20 -17.57 11.38 16.27
CA LEU A 20 -18.87 11.60 16.91
C LEU A 20 -20.02 11.37 15.92
N CYS A 21 -19.92 11.89 14.68
CA CYS A 21 -20.88 11.63 13.60
C CYS A 21 -20.93 10.14 13.24
N PHE A 22 -19.77 9.47 13.16
CA PHE A 22 -19.70 8.04 12.88
C PHE A 22 -20.27 7.21 14.03
N SER A 23 -19.97 7.56 15.28
CA SER A 23 -20.54 6.91 16.47
C SER A 23 -22.05 7.12 16.52
N LEU A 24 -22.55 8.33 16.26
CA LEU A 24 -23.98 8.64 16.18
C LEU A 24 -24.66 7.84 15.06
N PHE A 25 -24.03 7.74 13.88
CA PHE A 25 -24.54 6.92 12.78
C PHE A 25 -24.64 5.44 13.18
N LEU A 26 -23.61 4.89 13.84
CA LEU A 26 -23.65 3.53 14.37
C LEU A 26 -24.73 3.35 15.45
N THR A 27 -24.96 4.35 16.30
CA THR A 27 -26.07 4.36 17.27
C THR A 27 -27.42 4.32 16.56
N ILE A 28 -27.63 5.14 15.54
CA ILE A 28 -28.89 5.25 14.79
C ILE A 28 -29.25 3.93 14.12
N ILE A 29 -28.27 3.21 13.58
CA ILE A 29 -28.49 1.89 12.96
C ILE A 29 -28.48 0.73 13.98
N GLY A 30 -28.42 1.01 15.28
CA GLY A 30 -28.41 0.01 16.35
C GLY A 30 -27.15 -0.87 16.39
N GLN A 31 -26.04 -0.42 15.80
CA GLN A 31 -24.77 -1.15 15.70
C GLN A 31 -23.69 -0.56 16.62
N LEU A 32 -24.06 0.04 17.75
CA LEU A 32 -23.08 0.59 18.71
C LEU A 32 -22.04 -0.46 19.17
N GLN A 33 -22.47 -1.73 19.23
CA GLN A 33 -21.62 -2.89 19.53
C GLN A 33 -20.47 -3.10 18.51
N VAL A 34 -20.48 -2.41 17.37
CA VAL A 34 -19.40 -2.46 16.39
C VAL A 34 -18.21 -1.58 16.81
N LEU A 35 -18.41 -0.57 17.66
CA LEU A 35 -17.33 0.34 18.09
C LEU A 35 -16.15 -0.39 18.76
N PRO A 36 -16.35 -1.31 19.72
CA PRO A 36 -15.25 -2.10 20.29
C PRO A 36 -14.53 -2.96 19.24
N VAL A 37 -15.25 -3.53 18.28
CA VAL A 37 -14.67 -4.32 17.18
C VAL A 37 -13.76 -3.44 16.33
N LEU A 38 -14.24 -2.27 15.92
CA LEU A 38 -13.45 -1.30 15.14
C LEU A 38 -12.26 -0.77 15.93
N PHE A 39 -12.38 -0.60 17.25
CA PHE A 39 -11.26 -0.20 18.08
C PHE A 39 -10.14 -1.25 18.05
N VAL A 40 -10.47 -2.53 18.22
CA VAL A 40 -9.50 -3.64 18.11
C VAL A 40 -8.81 -3.62 16.75
N LEU A 41 -9.59 -3.44 15.67
CA LEU A 41 -9.06 -3.39 14.29
C LEU A 41 -8.21 -2.14 14.00
N CYS A 42 -8.37 -1.06 14.77
CA CYS A 42 -7.54 0.14 14.66
C CYS A 42 -6.20 0.02 15.38
N ILE A 43 -6.02 -0.93 16.32
CA ILE A 43 -4.77 -1.06 17.10
C ILE A 43 -3.54 -1.21 16.18
N PRO A 44 -3.52 -2.10 15.18
CA PRO A 44 -2.38 -2.23 14.27
C PRO A 44 -2.07 -0.94 13.48
N VAL A 45 -3.10 -0.17 13.12
CA VAL A 45 -2.96 1.13 12.43
C VAL A 45 -2.26 2.14 13.33
N ILE A 46 -2.71 2.23 14.59
CA ILE A 46 -2.09 3.11 15.58
C ILE A 46 -0.62 2.72 15.81
N VAL A 47 -0.33 1.43 15.96
CA VAL A 47 1.04 0.93 16.13
C VAL A 47 1.91 1.28 14.93
N PHE A 48 1.42 1.05 13.71
CA PHE A 48 2.15 1.37 12.47
C PHE A 48 2.48 2.86 12.37
N PHE A 49 1.50 3.75 12.51
CA PHE A 49 1.76 5.19 12.39
C PHE A 49 2.63 5.71 13.54
N ARG A 50 2.50 5.18 14.77
CA ARG A 50 3.44 5.49 15.86
C ARG A 50 4.86 5.08 15.51
N TRP A 51 5.04 3.93 14.85
CA TRP A 51 6.35 3.51 14.37
C TRP A 51 6.87 4.40 13.24
N VAL A 52 6.04 4.77 12.25
CA VAL A 52 6.39 5.74 11.19
C VAL A 52 6.84 7.09 11.77
N PHE A 53 6.14 7.61 12.78
CA PHE A 53 6.54 8.85 13.47
C PHE A 53 7.89 8.72 14.20
N ARG A 54 8.26 7.53 14.69
CA ARG A 54 9.62 7.30 15.20
C ARG A 54 10.65 7.28 14.07
N GLN A 55 10.29 6.72 12.91
CA GLN A 55 11.18 6.69 11.75
C GLN A 55 11.44 8.07 11.13
N GLN A 56 10.58 9.06 11.38
CA GLN A 56 10.85 10.47 11.02
C GLN A 56 12.16 10.97 11.65
N GLN A 57 12.49 10.54 12.87
CA GLN A 57 13.74 10.93 13.54
C GLN A 57 14.97 10.19 13.00
N HIS A 58 14.83 8.90 12.64
CA HIS A 58 15.95 8.07 12.19
C HIS A 58 16.24 8.19 10.69
N HIS A 59 15.21 8.29 9.86
CA HIS A 59 15.31 8.30 8.40
C HIS A 59 14.84 9.62 7.77
N GLY A 60 14.59 10.67 8.57
CA GLY A 60 14.25 12.00 8.04
C GLY A 60 12.98 12.02 7.19
N VAL A 61 12.01 11.15 7.47
CA VAL A 61 10.71 11.12 6.78
C VAL A 61 9.97 12.43 7.02
N THR A 62 9.57 13.12 5.97
CA THR A 62 8.91 14.43 6.04
C THR A 62 7.41 14.30 6.35
N ASP A 63 6.81 15.36 6.92
CA ASP A 63 5.36 15.40 7.19
C ASP A 63 4.53 15.18 5.92
N ARG A 64 5.03 15.64 4.76
CA ARG A 64 4.39 15.41 3.46
C ARG A 64 4.43 13.95 3.02
N GLU A 65 5.51 13.23 3.33
CA GLU A 65 5.60 11.79 3.08
C GLU A 65 4.65 11.03 4.00
N ILE A 66 4.55 11.42 5.28
CA ILE A 66 3.59 10.82 6.22
C ILE A 66 2.14 11.02 5.73
N GLU A 67 1.80 12.21 5.23
CA GLU A 67 0.49 12.47 4.61
C GLU A 67 0.24 11.56 3.39
N GLN A 68 1.26 11.31 2.57
CA GLN A 68 1.17 10.42 1.42
C GLN A 68 1.10 8.93 1.83
N LEU A 69 1.77 8.52 2.91
CA LEU A 69 1.62 7.19 3.50
C LEU A 69 0.19 6.97 3.99
N PHE A 70 -0.40 7.97 4.66
CA PHE A 70 -1.80 7.94 5.08
C PHE A 70 -2.77 7.83 3.89
N ARG A 71 -2.52 8.56 2.80
CA ARG A 71 -3.31 8.42 1.57
C ARG A 71 -3.14 7.06 0.92
N THR A 72 -1.95 6.47 0.97
CA THR A 72 -1.69 5.12 0.46
C THR A 72 -2.43 4.08 1.30
N PHE A 73 -2.47 4.25 2.62
CA PHE A 73 -3.31 3.47 3.52
C PHE A 73 -4.80 3.57 3.15
N LEU A 74 -5.33 4.79 2.92
CA LEU A 74 -6.72 4.97 2.49
C LEU A 74 -7.01 4.33 1.13
N GLY A 75 -6.09 4.45 0.17
CA GLY A 75 -6.18 3.75 -1.12
C GLY A 75 -6.20 2.23 -0.94
N GLY A 76 -5.36 1.73 -0.03
CA GLY A 76 -5.33 0.35 0.44
C GLY A 76 -6.65 -0.12 1.04
N ALA A 77 -7.28 0.71 1.88
CA ALA A 77 -8.54 0.38 2.53
C ALA A 77 -9.74 0.46 1.58
N ILE A 78 -9.84 1.49 0.75
CA ILE A 78 -11.07 1.74 -0.01
C ILE A 78 -11.03 1.06 -1.39
N MET A 79 -9.92 1.18 -2.12
CA MET A 79 -9.86 0.70 -3.52
C MET A 79 -9.46 -0.77 -3.63
N LEU A 80 -8.46 -1.22 -2.86
CA LEU A 80 -7.92 -2.56 -3.04
C LEU A 80 -8.92 -3.68 -2.71
N PRO A 81 -9.74 -3.62 -1.64
CA PRO A 81 -10.71 -4.68 -1.34
C PRO A 81 -11.78 -4.81 -2.41
N VAL A 82 -12.22 -3.69 -3.00
CA VAL A 82 -13.19 -3.71 -4.10
C VAL A 82 -12.59 -4.38 -5.34
N LEU A 83 -11.36 -4.03 -5.70
CA LEU A 83 -10.67 -4.64 -6.83
C LEU A 83 -10.35 -6.13 -6.59
N ALA A 84 -9.94 -6.48 -5.38
CA ALA A 84 -9.69 -7.86 -4.98
C ALA A 84 -10.97 -8.68 -5.06
N LEU A 85 -12.09 -8.15 -4.54
CA LEU A 85 -13.39 -8.81 -4.62
C LEU A 85 -13.81 -9.05 -6.07
N VAL A 86 -13.64 -8.07 -6.97
CA VAL A 86 -13.92 -8.26 -8.41
C VAL A 86 -13.03 -9.35 -9.01
N GLY A 87 -11.74 -9.35 -8.69
CA GLY A 87 -10.80 -10.38 -9.15
C GLY A 87 -11.17 -11.78 -8.62
N GLN A 88 -11.56 -11.88 -7.35
CA GLN A 88 -11.92 -13.15 -6.71
C GLN A 88 -13.27 -13.67 -7.19
N LEU A 89 -14.26 -12.80 -7.40
CA LEU A 89 -15.57 -13.15 -7.94
C LEU A 89 -15.52 -13.57 -9.41
N THR A 90 -14.47 -13.19 -10.14
CA THR A 90 -14.26 -13.63 -11.54
C THR A 90 -13.43 -14.90 -11.61
N LEU A 91 -12.28 -14.93 -10.94
CA LEU A 91 -11.36 -16.07 -11.00
C LEU A 91 -11.84 -17.29 -10.20
N GLY A 92 -12.50 -17.09 -9.05
CA GLY A 92 -12.99 -18.18 -8.21
C GLY A 92 -13.95 -19.12 -8.92
N PRO A 93 -15.05 -18.63 -9.52
CA PRO A 93 -15.98 -19.46 -10.27
C PRO A 93 -15.39 -20.12 -11.51
N LEU A 94 -14.49 -19.43 -12.23
CA LEU A 94 -13.77 -20.02 -13.38
C LEU A 94 -12.89 -21.19 -12.93
N LEU A 95 -12.15 -21.00 -11.83
CA LEU A 95 -11.32 -22.04 -11.25
C LEU A 95 -12.16 -23.22 -10.75
N ALA A 96 -13.29 -22.96 -10.08
CA ALA A 96 -14.23 -23.98 -9.65
C ALA A 96 -14.78 -24.78 -10.84
N SER A 97 -15.12 -24.11 -11.95
CA SER A 97 -15.63 -24.76 -13.16
C SER A 97 -14.60 -25.68 -13.81
N LEU A 98 -13.31 -25.33 -13.74
CA LEU A 98 -12.21 -26.16 -14.25
C LEU A 98 -11.90 -27.33 -13.31
N CYS A 99 -11.83 -27.08 -12.00
CA CYS A 99 -11.37 -28.06 -11.03
C CYS A 99 -12.45 -29.08 -10.65
N PHE A 100 -13.73 -28.70 -10.67
CA PHE A 100 -14.85 -29.57 -10.35
C PHE A 100 -15.55 -30.12 -11.61
N PHE A 101 -14.82 -30.23 -12.72
CA PHE A 101 -15.37 -30.71 -13.99
C PHE A 101 -15.92 -32.15 -13.86
N ASP A 102 -15.24 -32.99 -13.09
CA ASP A 102 -15.64 -34.36 -12.74
C ASP A 102 -16.95 -34.42 -11.93
N GLN A 103 -17.22 -33.39 -11.12
CA GLN A 103 -18.40 -33.32 -10.24
C GLN A 103 -19.50 -32.39 -10.77
N ARG A 104 -19.33 -31.84 -11.98
CA ARG A 104 -20.20 -30.80 -12.54
C ARG A 104 -21.68 -31.19 -12.48
N THR A 105 -22.03 -32.41 -12.87
CA THR A 105 -23.42 -32.87 -12.91
C THR A 105 -24.04 -32.94 -11.51
N SER A 106 -23.27 -33.42 -10.52
CA SER A 106 -23.71 -33.46 -9.12
C SER A 106 -23.93 -32.05 -8.57
N ILE A 107 -22.98 -31.15 -8.80
CA ILE A 107 -23.05 -29.75 -8.35
C ILE A 107 -24.25 -29.04 -9.01
N LEU A 108 -24.44 -29.20 -10.31
CA LEU A 108 -25.58 -28.62 -11.04
C LEU A 108 -26.92 -29.17 -10.52
N ASN A 109 -26.99 -30.46 -10.22
CA ASN A 109 -28.19 -31.07 -9.65
C ASN A 109 -28.49 -30.53 -8.24
N GLN A 110 -27.48 -30.32 -7.39
CA GLN A 110 -27.65 -29.68 -6.08
C GLN A 110 -28.09 -28.22 -6.22
N LEU A 111 -27.50 -27.49 -7.17
CA LEU A 111 -27.87 -26.11 -7.50
C LEU A 111 -29.33 -26.02 -7.96
N HIS A 112 -29.72 -26.91 -8.87
CA HIS A 112 -31.05 -26.97 -9.44
C HIS A 112 -32.09 -27.32 -8.38
N LYS A 113 -31.80 -28.30 -7.51
CA LYS A 113 -32.63 -28.62 -6.34
C LYS A 113 -32.80 -27.43 -5.40
N TYR A 114 -31.77 -26.61 -5.21
CA TYR A 114 -31.87 -25.42 -4.34
C TYR A 114 -32.71 -24.31 -4.96
N PHE A 115 -32.60 -24.08 -6.28
CA PHE A 115 -33.39 -23.06 -6.98
C PHE A 115 -34.82 -23.48 -7.28
N HIS A 116 -35.08 -24.77 -7.47
CA HIS A 116 -36.39 -25.33 -7.81
C HIS A 116 -37.03 -26.14 -6.68
N ALA A 117 -36.47 -26.10 -5.47
CA ALA A 117 -37.18 -26.59 -4.30
C ALA A 117 -38.52 -25.84 -4.21
N PRO A 118 -39.66 -26.54 -4.11
CA PRO A 118 -40.96 -25.90 -3.99
C PRO A 118 -40.95 -25.04 -2.72
N GLY A 119 -40.88 -23.72 -2.90
CA GLY A 119 -41.04 -22.80 -1.81
C GLY A 119 -42.48 -22.84 -1.34
N ASP A 120 -42.68 -22.86 -0.02
CA ASP A 120 -43.98 -22.63 0.63
C ASP A 120 -44.60 -21.31 0.16
N GLY A 121 -45.29 -21.30 -0.99
CA GLY A 121 -46.29 -20.34 -1.45
C GLY A 121 -45.95 -18.83 -1.46
N ARG A 122 -44.73 -18.40 -1.10
CA ARG A 122 -44.39 -16.97 -1.00
C ARG A 122 -43.31 -16.61 -2.02
N PRO A 123 -43.51 -15.54 -2.83
CA PRO A 123 -42.49 -15.04 -3.74
C PRO A 123 -41.31 -14.53 -2.89
N ALA A 124 -40.24 -15.32 -2.81
CA ALA A 124 -39.08 -14.94 -2.02
C ALA A 124 -38.27 -13.89 -2.79
N PRO A 125 -37.99 -12.70 -2.21
CA PRO A 125 -37.12 -11.73 -2.85
C PRO A 125 -35.69 -12.31 -2.95
N VAL A 126 -35.15 -12.27 -4.16
CA VAL A 126 -33.82 -12.72 -4.53
C VAL A 126 -32.79 -11.71 -4.03
N HIS A 127 -32.49 -11.67 -2.74
CA HIS A 127 -31.48 -10.76 -2.19
C HIS A 127 -30.40 -11.49 -1.38
N ASN A 128 -29.23 -11.62 -2.02
CA ASN A 128 -27.82 -11.68 -1.57
C ASN A 128 -27.38 -12.56 -0.38
N MET A 129 -28.16 -12.76 0.68
CA MET A 129 -27.77 -13.61 1.82
C MET A 129 -28.00 -15.11 1.58
N LYS A 130 -28.81 -15.48 0.57
CA LYS A 130 -29.06 -16.89 0.24
C LYS A 130 -27.93 -17.53 -0.57
N LEU A 131 -27.18 -16.77 -1.36
CA LEU A 131 -26.12 -17.31 -2.21
C LEU A 131 -24.92 -17.81 -1.40
N GLY A 132 -24.48 -17.06 -0.38
CA GLY A 132 -23.40 -17.50 0.50
C GLY A 132 -23.75 -18.76 1.29
N LYS A 133 -24.96 -18.82 1.86
CA LYS A 133 -25.47 -20.02 2.54
C LYS A 133 -25.62 -21.21 1.59
N MET A 134 -26.08 -20.96 0.38
CA MET A 134 -26.21 -21.96 -0.67
C MET A 134 -24.85 -22.54 -1.06
N LEU A 135 -23.85 -21.69 -1.31
CA LEU A 135 -22.49 -22.12 -1.62
C LEU A 135 -21.86 -22.91 -0.48
N MET A 136 -22.08 -22.51 0.78
CA MET A 136 -21.60 -23.25 1.97
C MET A 136 -22.27 -24.61 2.15
N ASN A 137 -23.47 -24.80 1.60
CA ASN A 137 -24.24 -26.04 1.70
C ASN A 137 -23.98 -27.00 0.53
N LEU A 138 -23.18 -26.62 -0.47
CA LEU A 138 -22.80 -27.50 -1.57
C LEU A 138 -21.94 -28.64 -1.03
N LYS A 139 -22.40 -29.88 -1.24
CA LYS A 139 -21.62 -31.07 -0.94
C LYS A 139 -20.72 -31.36 -2.12
N VAL A 140 -19.44 -31.03 -1.96
CA VAL A 140 -18.39 -31.30 -2.95
C VAL A 140 -17.55 -32.46 -2.43
N ASP A 141 -17.37 -33.48 -3.25
CA ASP A 141 -16.54 -34.63 -2.93
C ASP A 141 -15.06 -34.22 -2.95
N LYS A 142 -14.26 -34.78 -2.04
CA LYS A 142 -12.83 -34.46 -1.90
C LYS A 142 -12.00 -35.19 -2.96
N THR A 143 -12.26 -34.92 -4.24
CA THR A 143 -11.48 -35.49 -5.37
C THR A 143 -10.16 -34.74 -5.56
N VAL A 144 -9.30 -35.21 -6.48
CA VAL A 144 -8.06 -34.50 -6.84
C VAL A 144 -8.37 -33.06 -7.27
N GLY A 145 -9.47 -32.87 -8.02
CA GLY A 145 -9.96 -31.55 -8.43
C GLY A 145 -10.22 -30.62 -7.25
N TYR A 146 -10.75 -31.13 -6.15
CA TYR A 146 -10.98 -30.35 -4.92
C TYR A 146 -9.69 -29.82 -4.31
N PHE A 147 -8.66 -30.66 -4.18
CA PHE A 147 -7.38 -30.19 -3.63
C PHE A 147 -6.64 -29.25 -4.59
N LEU A 148 -6.75 -29.46 -5.90
CA LEU A 148 -6.25 -28.52 -6.92
C LEU A 148 -6.98 -27.18 -6.85
N PHE A 149 -8.30 -27.19 -6.62
CA PHE A 149 -9.08 -25.98 -6.41
C PHE A 149 -8.57 -25.21 -5.19
N LEU A 150 -8.41 -25.86 -4.03
CA LEU A 150 -7.91 -25.21 -2.82
C LEU A 150 -6.51 -24.61 -3.02
N PHE A 151 -5.61 -25.35 -3.67
CA PHE A 151 -4.26 -24.89 -3.99
C PHE A 151 -4.29 -23.65 -4.90
N CYS A 152 -4.97 -23.73 -6.04
CA CYS A 152 -5.05 -22.61 -6.97
C CYS A 152 -5.82 -21.42 -6.37
N PHE A 153 -6.81 -21.66 -5.53
CA PHE A 153 -7.55 -20.60 -4.85
C PHE A 153 -6.63 -19.83 -3.89
N ALA A 154 -5.82 -20.54 -3.09
CA ALA A 154 -4.86 -19.93 -2.18
C ALA A 154 -3.76 -19.12 -2.91
N PHE A 155 -3.11 -19.71 -3.91
CA PHE A 155 -1.95 -19.06 -4.55
C PHE A 155 -2.31 -18.08 -5.65
N ILE A 156 -3.36 -18.35 -6.45
CA ILE A 156 -3.73 -17.54 -7.61
C ILE A 156 -4.83 -16.54 -7.25
N VAL A 157 -5.91 -17.00 -6.62
CA VAL A 157 -7.09 -16.15 -6.39
C VAL A 157 -6.90 -15.22 -5.19
N ALA A 158 -6.36 -15.72 -4.08
CA ALA A 158 -6.03 -14.92 -2.91
C ALA A 158 -4.63 -14.29 -3.07
N GLY A 159 -3.58 -15.10 -3.01
CA GLY A 159 -2.19 -14.62 -3.00
C GLY A 159 -1.83 -13.71 -4.18
N LEU A 160 -1.92 -14.20 -5.42
CA LEU A 160 -1.47 -13.43 -6.59
C LEU A 160 -2.28 -12.15 -6.81
N VAL A 161 -3.61 -12.20 -6.74
CA VAL A 161 -4.47 -11.03 -6.93
C VAL A 161 -4.15 -9.95 -5.90
N GLU A 162 -4.11 -10.32 -4.62
CA GLU A 162 -3.94 -9.34 -3.55
C GLU A 162 -2.53 -8.76 -3.51
N GLU A 163 -1.49 -9.58 -3.67
CA GLU A 163 -0.12 -9.07 -3.70
C GLU A 163 0.15 -8.21 -4.94
N PHE A 164 -0.46 -8.55 -6.08
CA PHE A 164 -0.39 -7.71 -7.26
C PHE A 164 -1.06 -6.34 -7.03
N LEU A 165 -2.21 -6.31 -6.38
CA LEU A 165 -2.92 -5.07 -6.05
C LEU A 165 -2.14 -4.18 -5.06
N LYS A 166 -1.52 -4.78 -4.04
CA LYS A 166 -0.64 -4.07 -3.09
C LYS A 166 0.60 -3.47 -3.79
N TYR A 167 1.16 -4.19 -4.75
CA TYR A 167 2.21 -3.64 -5.61
C TYR A 167 1.68 -2.50 -6.50
N TRP A 168 0.50 -2.67 -7.09
CA TRP A 168 -0.11 -1.72 -8.02
C TRP A 168 -0.49 -0.39 -7.37
N VAL A 169 -1.01 -0.39 -6.12
CA VAL A 169 -1.42 0.84 -5.43
C VAL A 169 -0.28 1.84 -5.30
N VAL A 170 0.94 1.33 -5.08
CA VAL A 170 2.14 2.17 -4.98
C VAL A 170 2.67 2.47 -6.38
N GLN A 171 2.83 1.46 -7.25
CA GLN A 171 3.40 1.65 -8.60
C GLN A 171 2.62 2.64 -9.47
N GLY A 172 1.28 2.60 -9.43
CA GLY A 172 0.45 3.56 -10.13
C GLY A 172 0.50 3.52 -11.64
N THR A 173 0.50 2.33 -12.23
CA THR A 173 0.20 2.20 -13.66
C THR A 173 -1.29 1.91 -13.83
N CYS A 174 -2.13 2.94 -13.72
CA CYS A 174 -3.20 3.05 -14.72
C CYS A 174 -2.47 3.25 -16.06
N CYS A 175 -2.93 2.57 -17.11
CA CYS A 175 -2.33 2.51 -18.44
C CYS A 175 -2.26 3.89 -19.14
N CYS A 176 -1.51 4.84 -18.60
CA CYS A 176 -1.07 6.05 -19.28
C CYS A 176 0.30 5.80 -19.93
N GLY A 177 0.45 4.64 -20.55
CA GLY A 177 1.39 4.49 -21.64
C GLY A 177 0.80 5.23 -22.82
N SER A 178 1.60 6.05 -23.50
CA SER A 178 1.29 6.65 -24.79
C SER A 178 1.12 5.57 -25.86
N SER A 179 0.06 4.77 -25.75
CA SER A 179 -0.43 3.95 -26.85
C SER A 179 -1.32 4.82 -27.71
N ARG A 180 -0.95 4.97 -28.98
CA ARG A 180 -1.76 5.62 -30.04
C ARG A 180 -3.09 4.92 -30.33
N ARG A 181 -3.45 3.86 -29.60
CA ARG A 181 -4.74 3.17 -29.72
C ARG A 181 -5.36 3.05 -28.35
N GLY A 182 -6.44 3.80 -28.18
CA GLY A 182 -7.08 4.09 -26.92
C GLY A 182 -7.84 2.90 -26.34
N CYS A 183 -7.76 2.79 -25.02
CA CYS A 183 -8.89 2.41 -24.19
C CYS A 183 -8.53 2.76 -22.74
N CYS A 184 -8.93 3.94 -22.26
CA CYS A 184 -8.96 4.24 -20.82
C CYS A 184 -9.98 5.35 -20.55
N ILE A 185 -10.95 5.00 -19.71
CA ILE A 185 -11.96 5.83 -19.06
C ILE A 185 -11.29 7.10 -18.53
N ARG A 186 -11.43 8.19 -19.28
CA ARG A 186 -10.69 9.44 -19.09
C ARG A 186 -11.32 10.39 -18.07
N SER A 187 -12.47 10.02 -17.50
CA SER A 187 -13.36 10.99 -16.84
C SER A 187 -13.38 10.98 -15.32
N LEU A 188 -12.98 9.90 -14.63
CA LEU A 188 -13.14 9.87 -13.16
C LEU A 188 -11.88 10.18 -12.35
N CYS A 189 -10.66 9.99 -12.88
CA CYS A 189 -9.44 10.07 -12.06
C CYS A 189 -8.19 10.67 -12.73
N CYS A 190 -8.27 11.26 -13.92
CA CYS A 190 -7.08 11.80 -14.62
C CYS A 190 -7.34 13.13 -15.34
N CYS A 191 -7.18 14.25 -14.62
CA CYS A 191 -7.15 15.59 -15.21
C CYS A 191 -5.77 15.94 -15.80
N CYS A 192 -5.31 15.21 -16.81
CA CYS A 192 -4.17 15.62 -17.63
C CYS A 192 -4.62 15.78 -19.09
N LYS A 193 -5.23 16.94 -19.36
CA LYS A 193 -5.55 17.40 -20.71
C LYS A 193 -4.24 17.95 -21.32
N ALA A 194 -3.50 17.12 -22.06
CA ALA A 194 -2.39 17.59 -22.87
C ALA A 194 -2.94 18.20 -24.16
N LYS A 195 -2.81 19.52 -24.35
CA LYS A 195 -2.89 20.15 -25.67
C LYS A 195 -1.49 20.11 -26.29
N SER A 196 -1.48 19.80 -27.58
CA SER A 196 -0.37 19.71 -28.52
C SER A 196 0.57 20.93 -28.50
N GLY A 197 1.83 20.70 -28.87
CA GLY A 197 2.72 21.75 -29.38
C GLY A 197 4.10 21.75 -28.75
N SER A 198 5.10 21.50 -29.59
CA SER A 198 6.55 21.63 -29.40
C SER A 198 7.00 22.81 -28.53
N ALA A 199 7.58 22.52 -27.37
CA ALA A 199 8.53 23.37 -26.65
C ALA A 199 9.32 22.52 -25.63
N PRO A 200 10.61 22.79 -25.37
CA PRO A 200 11.44 21.99 -24.47
C PRO A 200 10.87 22.00 -23.05
N ALA A 201 10.70 20.81 -22.47
CA ALA A 201 9.94 20.53 -21.24
C ALA A 201 10.46 21.19 -19.95
N PHE A 202 11.57 21.93 -20.00
CA PHE A 202 12.21 22.52 -18.83
C PHE A 202 11.71 23.93 -18.48
N SER A 203 11.26 24.72 -19.46
CA SER A 203 10.77 26.09 -19.21
C SER A 203 9.30 26.11 -18.77
N VAL A 204 8.45 25.27 -19.37
CA VAL A 204 6.99 25.29 -19.12
C VAL A 204 6.62 24.74 -17.73
N LEU A 205 7.37 23.74 -17.21
CA LEU A 205 7.12 23.19 -15.87
C LEU A 205 7.62 24.12 -14.76
N LYS A 206 8.79 24.76 -14.94
CA LYS A 206 9.32 25.75 -13.98
C LYS A 206 8.44 27.00 -13.92
N GLN A 207 7.93 27.46 -15.08
CA GLN A 207 7.04 28.61 -15.17
C GLN A 207 5.62 28.34 -14.62
N ARG A 208 5.11 27.10 -14.76
CA ARG A 208 3.84 26.69 -14.10
C ARG A 208 3.98 26.55 -12.59
N GLN A 209 5.14 26.14 -12.08
CA GLN A 209 5.37 25.99 -10.65
C GLN A 209 5.56 27.35 -9.94
N GLN A 210 6.02 28.38 -10.65
CA GLN A 210 6.16 29.75 -10.14
C GLN A 210 4.90 30.61 -10.31
N ARG A 211 4.09 30.42 -11.36
CA ARG A 211 2.86 31.22 -11.58
C ARG A 211 1.61 30.70 -10.90
N HIS A 212 1.60 29.46 -10.41
CA HIS A 212 0.47 28.92 -9.64
C HIS A 212 0.96 28.56 -8.26
N GLY A 213 0.98 29.57 -7.39
CA GLY A 213 0.98 29.35 -5.95
C GLY A 213 -0.10 28.32 -5.61
N ALA A 214 0.29 27.28 -4.88
CA ALA A 214 -0.59 26.26 -4.32
C ALA A 214 -1.68 25.74 -5.29
N LEU A 215 -1.37 24.67 -6.04
CA LEU A 215 -2.40 23.67 -6.41
C LEU A 215 -2.89 22.98 -5.13
N ARG A 216 -3.68 23.75 -4.37
CA ARG A 216 -4.46 23.39 -3.21
C ARG A 216 -5.65 22.59 -3.77
N GLY A 217 -5.61 21.27 -3.61
CA GLY A 217 -6.76 20.40 -3.84
C GLY A 217 -6.82 19.72 -5.21
N MET A 218 -5.91 18.77 -5.48
CA MET A 218 -6.30 17.51 -6.14
C MET A 218 -5.20 16.45 -5.93
N MET A 219 -5.67 15.28 -5.49
CA MET A 219 -4.95 14.23 -4.79
C MET A 219 -3.70 13.72 -5.54
N CYS A 220 -2.55 13.83 -4.88
CA CYS A 220 -1.27 13.33 -5.38
C CYS A 220 -1.29 11.79 -5.43
N HIS A 221 -1.26 11.22 -6.64
CA HIS A 221 -1.17 9.78 -6.89
C HIS A 221 -0.01 9.11 -6.10
N PRO A 222 -0.18 7.94 -5.45
CA PRO A 222 0.85 7.27 -4.63
C PRO A 222 2.17 7.00 -5.36
N SER A 223 2.15 6.75 -6.68
CA SER A 223 3.35 6.66 -7.53
C SER A 223 4.30 7.86 -7.49
N ARG A 224 3.85 9.02 -6.96
CA ARG A 224 4.77 10.13 -6.66
C ARG A 224 5.78 9.78 -5.57
N LEU A 225 5.40 8.95 -4.58
CA LEU A 225 6.32 8.39 -3.57
C LEU A 225 7.37 7.45 -4.16
N LEU A 226 7.13 6.90 -5.36
CA LEU A 226 8.11 6.04 -6.05
C LEU A 226 9.01 6.79 -7.01
N PHE A 227 8.49 7.81 -7.71
CA PHE A 227 9.14 8.36 -8.90
C PHE A 227 9.29 9.88 -8.92
N TYR A 228 8.75 10.61 -7.95
CA TYR A 228 8.71 12.08 -7.95
C TYR A 228 9.11 12.66 -6.59
N HIS A 229 10.40 12.60 -6.25
CA HIS A 229 10.94 13.27 -5.07
C HIS A 229 12.31 13.92 -5.28
N ARG A 230 12.53 15.02 -4.52
CA ARG A 230 13.81 15.73 -4.39
C ARG A 230 14.81 14.91 -3.53
N PRO A 231 16.11 15.16 -3.66
CA PRO A 231 17.16 14.19 -3.30
C PRO A 231 17.35 14.10 -1.79
N HIS A 232 16.77 13.08 -1.17
CA HIS A 232 17.17 12.62 0.16
C HIS A 232 17.43 11.11 0.12
N ALA A 233 18.51 10.67 0.78
CA ALA A 233 19.03 9.30 0.74
C ALA A 233 18.02 8.24 1.22
N ASN A 234 16.95 8.64 1.92
CA ASN A 234 16.01 7.75 2.60
C ASN A 234 14.73 7.43 1.79
N HIS A 235 14.64 7.86 0.53
CA HIS A 235 13.47 7.64 -0.32
C HIS A 235 13.11 6.16 -0.51
N ALA A 236 14.11 5.26 -0.55
CA ALA A 236 13.87 3.81 -0.66
C ALA A 236 13.11 3.26 0.56
N PHE A 237 13.40 3.78 1.75
CA PHE A 237 12.71 3.41 2.98
C PHE A 237 11.25 3.90 2.98
N VAL A 238 10.99 5.11 2.49
CA VAL A 238 9.63 5.65 2.34
C VAL A 238 8.78 4.80 1.39
N VAL A 239 9.37 4.29 0.31
CA VAL A 239 8.69 3.35 -0.60
C VAL A 239 8.29 2.06 0.10
N PHE A 240 9.19 1.50 0.90
CA PHE A 240 8.88 0.33 1.73
C PHE A 240 7.69 0.63 2.68
N LEU A 241 7.73 1.75 3.39
CA LEU A 241 6.62 2.19 4.26
C LEU A 241 5.30 2.34 3.49
N ALA A 242 5.34 2.83 2.24
CA ALA A 242 4.16 3.04 1.43
C ALA A 242 3.45 1.73 1.06
N VAL A 243 4.22 0.69 0.69
CA VAL A 243 3.64 -0.62 0.38
C VAL A 243 3.06 -1.26 1.64
N VAL A 244 3.74 -1.14 2.79
CA VAL A 244 3.20 -1.61 4.08
C VAL A 244 1.92 -0.87 4.44
N ALA A 245 1.87 0.46 4.25
CA ALA A 245 0.68 1.26 4.52
C ALA A 245 -0.51 0.81 3.64
N GLY A 246 -0.29 0.58 2.35
CA GLY A 246 -1.32 0.06 1.44
C GLY A 246 -1.80 -1.34 1.83
N ALA A 247 -0.89 -2.23 2.20
CA ALA A 247 -1.22 -3.58 2.65
C ALA A 247 -1.99 -3.59 3.98
N LEU A 248 -1.62 -2.70 4.92
CA LEU A 248 -2.32 -2.50 6.18
C LEU A 248 -3.74 -1.99 5.96
N GLY A 249 -3.92 -1.02 5.05
CA GLY A 249 -5.24 -0.52 4.66
C GLY A 249 -6.13 -1.64 4.12
N PHE A 250 -5.60 -2.45 3.20
CA PHE A 250 -6.30 -3.61 2.66
C PHE A 250 -6.72 -4.58 3.77
N SER A 251 -5.79 -4.94 4.66
CA SER A 251 -6.04 -5.92 5.71
C SER A 251 -7.05 -5.44 6.76
N VAL A 252 -7.06 -4.15 7.10
CA VAL A 252 -8.05 -3.58 8.03
C VAL A 252 -9.45 -3.76 7.47
N MET A 253 -9.65 -3.47 6.19
CA MET A 253 -10.98 -3.56 5.57
C MET A 253 -11.42 -4.99 5.34
N GLU A 254 -10.52 -5.86 4.90
CA GLU A 254 -10.78 -7.29 4.79
C GLU A 254 -11.13 -7.89 6.15
N THR A 255 -10.35 -7.61 7.19
CA THR A 255 -10.61 -8.09 8.55
C THR A 255 -11.89 -7.51 9.12
N SER A 256 -12.21 -6.25 8.81
CA SER A 256 -13.50 -5.65 9.18
C SER A 256 -14.66 -6.40 8.54
N ALA A 257 -14.57 -6.76 7.25
CA ALA A 257 -15.60 -7.53 6.57
C ALA A 257 -15.83 -8.89 7.27
N PHE A 258 -14.77 -9.65 7.52
CA PHE A 258 -14.90 -10.94 8.23
C PHE A 258 -15.47 -10.79 9.64
N SER A 259 -14.99 -9.81 10.40
CA SER A 259 -15.44 -9.61 11.79
C SER A 259 -16.88 -9.13 11.85
N LEU A 260 -17.33 -8.29 10.92
CA LEU A 260 -18.70 -7.78 10.91
C LEU A 260 -19.73 -8.78 10.39
N LEU A 261 -19.30 -9.73 9.55
CA LEU A 261 -20.12 -10.84 9.06
C LEU A 261 -20.30 -11.96 10.10
N ALA A 262 -19.54 -11.96 11.19
CA ALA A 262 -19.69 -12.95 12.26
C ALA A 262 -21.05 -12.80 12.99
N PRO A 263 -21.69 -13.92 13.39
CA PRO A 263 -23.10 -13.94 13.74
C PRO A 263 -23.40 -13.31 15.12
N THR A 264 -22.54 -13.52 16.11
CA THR A 264 -22.72 -12.97 17.46
C THR A 264 -21.66 -11.94 17.78
N PHE A 265 -21.94 -10.97 18.66
CA PHE A 265 -20.97 -9.95 19.08
C PHE A 265 -19.65 -10.57 19.60
N ARG A 266 -19.76 -11.67 20.36
CA ARG A 266 -18.60 -12.44 20.83
C ARG A 266 -17.75 -12.93 19.66
N ASP A 267 -18.38 -13.55 18.66
CA ASP A 267 -17.67 -14.04 17.46
C ASP A 267 -17.06 -12.88 16.65
N LYS A 268 -17.69 -11.70 16.63
CA LYS A 268 -17.12 -10.50 15.99
C LYS A 268 -15.81 -10.09 16.66
N ILE A 269 -15.77 -10.05 17.99
CA ILE A 269 -14.57 -9.72 18.76
C ILE A 269 -13.50 -10.80 18.61
N GLU A 270 -13.87 -12.08 18.76
CA GLU A 270 -12.93 -13.20 18.60
C GLU A 270 -12.33 -13.21 17.19
N THR A 271 -13.14 -13.00 16.15
CA THR A 271 -12.67 -12.89 14.76
C THR A 271 -11.74 -11.70 14.58
N ALA A 272 -12.10 -10.52 15.13
CA ALA A 272 -11.27 -9.32 15.03
C ALA A 272 -9.92 -9.49 15.71
N VAL A 273 -9.88 -10.12 16.89
CA VAL A 273 -8.64 -10.41 17.62
C VAL A 273 -7.80 -11.43 16.85
N LEU A 274 -8.37 -12.59 16.50
CA LEU A 274 -7.64 -13.66 15.82
C LEU A 274 -7.05 -13.19 14.49
N ARG A 275 -7.83 -12.47 13.68
CA ARG A 275 -7.33 -11.91 12.42
C ARG A 275 -6.38 -10.73 12.65
N GLY A 276 -6.58 -9.94 13.69
CA GLY A 276 -5.67 -8.86 14.09
C GLY A 276 -4.27 -9.35 14.46
N ILE A 277 -4.15 -10.54 15.05
CA ILE A 277 -2.85 -11.14 15.41
C ILE A 277 -2.28 -12.09 14.35
N SER A 278 -3.06 -12.47 13.32
CA SER A 278 -2.63 -13.40 12.27
C SER A 278 -2.65 -12.78 10.87
N SER A 279 -3.84 -12.48 10.35
CA SER A 279 -4.06 -11.87 9.02
C SER A 279 -3.35 -10.52 8.89
N VAL A 280 -3.55 -9.59 9.82
CA VAL A 280 -2.96 -8.25 9.71
C VAL A 280 -1.41 -8.30 9.64
N PRO A 281 -0.72 -9.06 10.51
CA PRO A 281 0.70 -9.33 10.35
C PRO A 281 1.07 -9.96 9.00
N LEU A 282 0.28 -10.93 8.49
CA LEU A 282 0.54 -11.53 7.18
C LEU A 282 0.58 -10.48 6.07
N HIS A 283 -0.46 -9.65 5.93
CA HIS A 283 -0.49 -8.63 4.86
C HIS A 283 0.63 -7.61 5.05
N CYS A 284 0.93 -7.19 6.28
CA CYS A 284 2.04 -6.28 6.55
C CYS A 284 3.41 -6.90 6.21
N ILE A 285 3.61 -8.20 6.48
CA ILE A 285 4.86 -8.90 6.12
C ILE A 285 4.97 -9.04 4.61
N CYS A 286 3.93 -9.51 3.93
CA CYS A 286 3.88 -9.65 2.48
C CYS A 286 4.07 -8.30 1.76
N GLY A 287 3.37 -7.26 2.23
CA GLY A 287 3.55 -5.88 1.77
C GLY A 287 4.96 -5.35 2.06
N GLY A 288 5.52 -5.68 3.21
CA GLY A 288 6.89 -5.33 3.56
C GLY A 288 7.93 -5.98 2.64
N ILE A 289 7.77 -7.27 2.33
CA ILE A 289 8.65 -7.99 1.40
C ILE A 289 8.58 -7.35 0.01
N THR A 290 7.37 -7.11 -0.49
CA THR A 290 7.14 -6.42 -1.76
C THR A 290 7.79 -5.03 -1.75
N GLY A 291 7.60 -4.27 -0.68
CA GLY A 291 8.18 -2.94 -0.48
C GLY A 291 9.70 -2.93 -0.48
N VAL A 292 10.34 -3.84 0.25
CA VAL A 292 11.81 -3.98 0.26
C VAL A 292 12.32 -4.30 -1.14
N ARG A 293 11.70 -5.23 -1.87
CA ARG A 293 12.14 -5.58 -3.22
C ARG A 293 11.94 -4.44 -4.23
N MET A 294 10.87 -3.65 -4.10
CA MET A 294 10.68 -2.43 -4.89
C MET A 294 11.78 -1.40 -4.58
N ALA A 295 12.08 -1.20 -3.30
CA ALA A 295 13.11 -0.29 -2.83
C ALA A 295 14.52 -0.70 -3.26
N GLU A 296 14.88 -1.99 -3.19
CA GLU A 296 16.15 -2.54 -3.69
C GLU A 296 16.33 -2.26 -5.19
N ARG A 297 15.27 -2.42 -5.99
CA ARG A 297 15.29 -2.11 -7.43
C ARG A 297 15.50 -0.62 -7.67
N LEU A 298 14.84 0.25 -6.90
CA LEU A 298 15.06 1.69 -6.97
C LEU A 298 16.50 2.07 -6.63
N LEU A 299 17.09 1.46 -5.59
CA LEU A 299 18.49 1.68 -5.21
C LEU A 299 19.45 1.22 -6.30
N ALA A 300 19.21 0.05 -6.91
CA ALA A 300 20.07 -0.48 -7.97
C ALA A 300 20.12 0.43 -9.21
N HIS A 301 18.99 1.00 -9.63
CA HIS A 301 18.94 1.88 -10.81
C HIS A 301 19.49 3.29 -10.54
N ARG A 302 19.59 3.71 -9.28
CA ARG A 302 20.23 4.99 -8.91
C ARG A 302 21.76 4.93 -8.97
N GLN A 303 22.36 3.75 -8.83
CA GLN A 303 23.81 3.57 -8.83
C GLN A 303 24.46 3.73 -10.23
N GLY A 304 23.69 3.90 -11.31
CA GLY A 304 24.17 3.86 -12.71
C GLY A 304 24.10 5.17 -13.52
N GLY A 305 23.81 6.33 -12.91
CA GLY A 305 23.75 7.61 -13.64
C GLY A 305 22.99 8.72 -12.91
N SER A 306 22.69 9.82 -13.60
CA SER A 306 21.93 10.95 -13.03
C SER A 306 20.59 10.49 -12.45
N GLU A 307 20.11 11.11 -11.37
CA GLU A 307 18.90 10.67 -10.64
C GLU A 307 17.66 10.57 -11.53
N GLN A 308 17.51 11.48 -12.50
CA GLN A 308 16.42 11.47 -13.46
C GLN A 308 16.52 10.29 -14.44
N ARG A 309 17.74 9.85 -14.76
CA ARG A 309 17.97 8.63 -15.55
C ARG A 309 17.68 7.38 -14.71
N GLY A 310 18.10 7.36 -13.44
CA GLY A 310 17.87 6.25 -12.52
C GLY A 310 16.39 6.03 -12.17
N THR A 311 15.64 7.10 -11.92
CA THR A 311 14.20 7.04 -11.66
C THR A 311 13.39 6.54 -12.88
N ASN A 312 13.73 7.02 -14.07
CA ASN A 312 13.10 6.54 -15.31
C ASN A 312 13.45 5.08 -15.62
N ALA A 313 14.71 4.68 -15.39
CA ALA A 313 15.14 3.29 -15.55
C ALA A 313 14.40 2.35 -14.57
N ALA A 314 14.28 2.75 -13.29
CA ALA A 314 13.51 2.00 -12.30
C ALA A 314 12.03 1.90 -12.67
N LYS A 315 11.43 2.98 -13.17
CA LYS A 315 10.04 2.97 -13.66
C LYS A 315 9.85 2.00 -14.81
N ALA A 316 10.77 2.00 -15.78
CA ALA A 316 10.74 1.08 -16.92
C ALA A 316 10.90 -0.37 -16.46
N ASP A 317 11.84 -0.65 -15.56
CA ASP A 317 12.07 -2.00 -15.03
C ASP A 317 10.89 -2.52 -14.23
N LEU A 318 10.40 -1.76 -13.24
CA LEU A 318 9.20 -2.09 -12.45
C LEU A 318 7.94 -2.18 -13.34
N GLY A 319 7.93 -1.55 -14.51
CA GLY A 319 6.87 -1.67 -15.50
C GLY A 319 6.81 -3.04 -16.19
N ARG A 320 7.93 -3.77 -16.28
CA ARG A 320 8.01 -5.06 -16.98
C ARG A 320 7.29 -6.15 -16.20
N TRP A 321 6.43 -6.91 -16.88
CA TRP A 321 5.67 -8.02 -16.28
C TRP A 321 6.56 -9.00 -15.51
N ARG A 322 7.68 -9.41 -16.12
CA ARG A 322 8.67 -10.30 -15.47
C ARG A 322 9.17 -9.72 -14.15
N THR A 323 9.52 -8.43 -14.12
CA THR A 323 9.99 -7.77 -12.90
C THR A 323 8.88 -7.71 -11.85
N LYS A 324 7.65 -7.33 -12.24
CA LYS A 324 6.48 -7.34 -11.32
C LYS A 324 6.32 -8.69 -10.65
N MET A 325 6.31 -9.77 -11.43
CA MET A 325 6.19 -11.13 -10.91
C MET A 325 7.34 -11.47 -9.96
N THR A 326 8.59 -11.16 -10.31
CA THR A 326 9.74 -11.45 -9.42
C THR A 326 9.71 -10.67 -8.10
N VAL A 327 9.10 -9.49 -8.10
CA VAL A 327 8.97 -8.64 -6.90
C VAL A 327 7.91 -9.21 -5.96
N ILE A 328 6.74 -9.60 -6.49
CA ILE A 328 5.61 -10.08 -5.67
C ILE A 328 5.67 -11.57 -5.34
N LEU A 329 6.36 -12.40 -6.14
CA LEU A 329 6.33 -13.86 -6.01
C LEU A 329 6.63 -14.37 -4.59
N PRO A 330 7.65 -13.87 -3.85
CA PRO A 330 7.87 -14.33 -2.48
C PRO A 330 6.67 -14.04 -1.55
N ALA A 331 6.03 -12.88 -1.70
CA ALA A 331 4.84 -12.53 -0.94
C ALA A 331 3.64 -13.42 -1.33
N VAL A 332 3.48 -13.72 -2.63
CA VAL A 332 2.44 -14.65 -3.11
C VAL A 332 2.63 -16.04 -2.53
N LEU A 333 3.87 -16.54 -2.46
CA LEU A 333 4.15 -17.86 -1.90
C LEU A 333 3.84 -17.91 -0.40
N ILE A 334 4.22 -16.88 0.36
CA ILE A 334 3.96 -16.79 1.80
C ILE A 334 2.45 -16.71 2.06
N HIS A 335 1.76 -15.81 1.36
CA HIS A 335 0.32 -15.63 1.45
C HIS A 335 -0.43 -16.92 1.10
N GLY A 336 -0.17 -17.46 -0.10
CA GLY A 336 -0.82 -18.70 -0.53
C GLY A 336 -0.52 -19.88 0.38
N THR A 337 0.68 -19.95 0.97
CA THR A 337 1.00 -20.98 1.97
C THR A 337 0.17 -20.82 3.25
N PHE A 338 0.01 -19.59 3.74
CA PHE A 338 -0.83 -19.29 4.89
C PHE A 338 -2.28 -19.74 4.65
N ASP A 339 -2.87 -19.36 3.52
CA ASP A 339 -4.25 -19.72 3.18
C ASP A 339 -4.42 -21.21 2.92
N MET A 340 -3.49 -21.82 2.18
CA MET A 340 -3.54 -23.25 1.84
C MET A 340 -3.53 -24.13 3.09
N GLN A 341 -2.74 -23.78 4.10
CA GLN A 341 -2.72 -24.52 5.37
C GLN A 341 -4.07 -24.47 6.09
N LEU A 342 -4.72 -23.30 6.11
CA LEU A 342 -6.04 -23.13 6.71
C LEU A 342 -7.13 -23.86 5.91
N PHE A 343 -7.07 -23.79 4.58
CA PHE A 343 -8.00 -24.52 3.70
C PHE A 343 -7.84 -26.03 3.83
N LEU A 344 -6.60 -26.54 3.89
CA LEU A 344 -6.33 -27.95 4.12
C LEU A 344 -6.84 -28.38 5.49
N LEU A 345 -6.60 -27.58 6.53
CA LEU A 345 -7.09 -27.89 7.87
C LEU A 345 -8.62 -27.99 7.88
N MET A 346 -9.31 -27.00 7.32
CA MET A 346 -10.78 -27.03 7.16
C MET A 346 -11.26 -28.23 6.34
N ALA A 347 -10.54 -28.59 5.28
CA ALA A 347 -10.90 -29.70 4.41
C ALA A 347 -10.68 -31.06 5.07
N LEU A 348 -9.66 -31.21 5.93
CA LEU A 348 -9.28 -32.50 6.50
C LEU A 348 -9.95 -32.78 7.84
N VAL A 349 -10.26 -31.75 8.63
CA VAL A 349 -10.94 -31.91 9.91
C VAL A 349 -12.40 -32.34 9.68
N THR A 350 -12.76 -33.48 10.27
CA THR A 350 -14.14 -33.98 10.21
C THR A 350 -14.97 -33.41 11.37
N PRO A 351 -16.31 -33.32 11.23
CA PRO A 351 -17.18 -32.87 12.33
C PRO A 351 -17.03 -33.70 13.61
N LYS A 352 -16.70 -34.99 13.48
CA LYS A 352 -16.44 -35.87 14.64
C LYS A 352 -15.16 -35.47 15.39
N MET A 353 -14.09 -35.15 14.67
CA MET A 353 -12.84 -34.67 15.26
C MET A 353 -13.02 -33.30 15.94
N GLU A 354 -13.76 -32.41 15.27
CA GLU A 354 -14.09 -31.09 15.80
C GLU A 354 -14.93 -31.17 17.08
N ALA A 355 -15.94 -32.05 17.11
CA ALA A 355 -16.76 -32.29 18.29
C ALA A 355 -15.95 -32.87 19.46
N ALA A 356 -14.98 -33.77 19.17
CA ALA A 356 -14.13 -34.37 20.19
C ALA A 356 -13.12 -33.39 20.79
N HIS A 357 -12.52 -32.52 19.97
CA HIS A 357 -11.46 -31.60 20.41
C HIS A 357 -11.62 -30.19 19.81
N ARG A 358 -12.71 -29.51 20.17
CA ARG A 358 -13.04 -28.19 19.62
C ARG A 358 -11.92 -27.17 19.74
N ALA A 359 -11.30 -27.04 20.93
CA ALA A 359 -10.23 -26.08 21.15
C ALA A 359 -8.97 -26.38 20.31
N LEU A 360 -8.66 -27.66 20.10
CA LEU A 360 -7.50 -28.08 19.32
C LEU A 360 -7.64 -27.65 17.85
N TYR A 361 -8.78 -27.96 17.23
CA TYR A 361 -8.98 -27.73 15.79
C TYR A 361 -9.42 -26.31 15.44
N HIS A 362 -10.10 -25.59 16.34
CA HIS A 362 -10.53 -24.20 16.10
C HIS A 362 -9.50 -23.15 16.49
N VAL A 363 -8.66 -23.44 17.50
CA VAL A 363 -7.77 -22.42 18.07
C VAL A 363 -6.32 -22.85 17.95
N VAL A 364 -5.94 -23.97 18.57
CA VAL A 364 -4.52 -24.35 18.74
C VAL A 364 -3.85 -24.63 17.39
N LEU A 365 -4.41 -25.53 16.59
CA LEU A 365 -3.79 -25.95 15.33
C LEU A 365 -3.74 -24.83 14.27
N PRO A 366 -4.81 -24.05 14.03
CA PRO A 366 -4.73 -22.87 13.17
C PRO A 366 -3.67 -21.87 13.67
N THR A 367 -3.62 -21.61 14.98
CA THR A 367 -2.66 -20.65 15.55
C THR A 367 -1.22 -21.13 15.35
N ILE A 368 -0.92 -22.41 15.56
CA ILE A 368 0.43 -22.96 15.35
C ILE A 368 0.83 -22.83 13.87
N LEU A 369 -0.03 -23.27 12.94
CA LEU A 369 0.26 -23.21 11.50
C LEU A 369 0.51 -21.78 11.03
N CYS A 370 -0.39 -20.85 11.37
CA CYS A 370 -0.25 -19.45 11.07
C CYS A 370 1.03 -18.85 11.69
N SER A 371 1.31 -19.16 12.96
CA SER A 371 2.49 -18.62 13.66
C SER A 371 3.80 -19.06 13.02
N MET A 372 3.89 -20.31 12.56
CA MET A 372 5.08 -20.81 11.86
C MET A 372 5.36 -20.02 10.57
N VAL A 373 4.32 -19.80 9.76
CA VAL A 373 4.44 -19.02 8.52
C VAL A 373 4.81 -17.57 8.83
N LEU A 374 4.14 -16.95 9.81
CA LEU A 374 4.39 -15.56 10.19
C LEU A 374 5.80 -15.35 10.73
N LEU A 375 6.29 -16.23 11.61
CA LEU A 375 7.63 -16.14 12.19
C LEU A 375 8.71 -16.30 11.11
N ALA A 376 8.61 -17.34 10.27
CA ALA A 376 9.58 -17.58 9.20
C ALA A 376 9.62 -16.41 8.21
N SER A 377 8.44 -15.89 7.83
CA SER A 377 8.30 -14.79 6.89
C SER A 377 8.77 -13.46 7.49
N PHE A 378 8.54 -13.23 8.78
CA PHE A 378 9.03 -12.05 9.48
C PHE A 378 10.56 -12.05 9.59
N VAL A 379 11.17 -13.20 9.91
CA VAL A 379 12.64 -13.34 9.92
C VAL A 379 13.22 -13.05 8.53
N TYR A 380 12.59 -13.59 7.47
CA TYR A 380 12.98 -13.30 6.10
C TYR A 380 12.88 -11.80 5.77
N LEU A 381 11.74 -11.17 6.09
CA LEU A 381 11.53 -9.73 5.91
C LEU A 381 12.59 -8.92 6.67
N ARG A 382 12.84 -9.22 7.94
CA ARG A 382 13.80 -8.47 8.76
C ARG A 382 15.20 -8.53 8.18
N ARG A 383 15.65 -9.71 7.73
CA ARG A 383 16.95 -9.88 7.05
C ARG A 383 17.03 -9.06 5.77
N LYS A 384 15.98 -9.07 4.95
CA LYS A 384 15.94 -8.29 3.70
C LYS A 384 15.90 -6.78 3.94
N LEU A 385 15.08 -6.34 4.90
CA LEU A 385 15.02 -4.94 5.30
C LEU A 385 16.38 -4.44 5.80
N HIS A 386 17.05 -5.20 6.65
CA HIS A 386 18.38 -4.84 7.16
C HIS A 386 19.42 -4.76 6.04
N ALA A 387 19.42 -5.70 5.08
CA ALA A 387 20.32 -5.65 3.94
C ALA A 387 20.07 -4.42 3.05
N MET A 388 18.80 -4.07 2.84
CA MET A 388 18.40 -2.86 2.11
C MET A 388 18.82 -1.59 2.84
N GLU A 389 18.64 -1.52 4.16
CA GLU A 389 19.07 -0.40 5.02
C GLU A 389 20.59 -0.21 4.95
N ASN A 390 21.37 -1.29 5.02
CA ASN A 390 22.83 -1.23 4.87
C ASN A 390 23.23 -0.66 3.50
N LYS A 391 22.63 -1.16 2.41
CA LYS A 391 22.90 -0.67 1.06
C LYS A 391 22.54 0.82 0.90
N MET A 392 21.44 1.25 1.51
CA MET A 392 21.01 2.65 1.53
C MET A 392 22.04 3.52 2.28
N ASN A 393 22.54 3.04 3.42
CA ASN A 393 23.56 3.75 4.19
C ASN A 393 24.91 3.83 3.46
N GLU A 394 25.36 2.77 2.79
CA GLU A 394 26.56 2.79 1.93
C GLU A 394 26.48 3.88 0.86
N THR A 395 25.34 4.00 0.17
CA THR A 395 25.14 5.06 -0.83
C THR A 395 25.17 6.46 -0.20
N ARG A 396 24.72 6.61 1.05
CA ARG A 396 24.81 7.89 1.78
C ARG A 396 26.26 8.28 2.03
N TYR A 397 27.10 7.33 2.45
CA TYR A 397 28.53 7.60 2.66
C TYR A 397 29.24 7.94 1.36
N MET A 398 28.93 7.26 0.25
CA MET A 398 29.50 7.60 -1.06
C MET A 398 29.12 9.01 -1.54
N HIS A 399 27.87 9.44 -1.39
CA HIS A 399 27.47 10.80 -1.76
C HIS A 399 28.17 11.85 -0.90
N VAL A 400 28.29 11.63 0.41
CA VAL A 400 29.01 12.56 1.30
C VAL A 400 30.51 12.59 0.99
N ALA A 401 31.13 11.46 0.67
CA ALA A 401 32.54 11.40 0.30
C ALA A 401 32.83 12.10 -1.04
N VAL A 402 32.00 11.87 -2.06
CA VAL A 402 32.11 12.54 -3.37
C VAL A 402 31.86 14.05 -3.26
N ASP A 403 30.94 14.48 -2.38
CA ASP A 403 30.70 15.91 -2.10
C ASP A 403 31.89 16.57 -1.38
N LEU A 404 32.61 15.82 -0.54
CA LEU A 404 33.83 16.29 0.13
C LEU A 404 35.02 16.38 -0.84
N GLU A 405 35.18 15.40 -1.73
CA GLU A 405 36.28 15.36 -2.71
C GLU A 405 36.09 16.34 -3.88
N SER A 406 34.84 16.59 -4.29
CA SER A 406 34.55 17.51 -5.41
C SER A 406 34.57 19.00 -5.04
N GLY A 407 34.70 19.33 -3.74
CA GLY A 407 34.68 20.70 -3.24
C GLY A 407 33.35 21.45 -3.44
N GLN A 408 32.37 20.83 -4.10
CA GLN A 408 31.01 21.35 -4.25
C GLN A 408 30.15 20.76 -3.15
N ARG A 409 29.97 21.52 -2.06
CA ARG A 409 28.91 21.25 -1.08
C ARG A 409 27.54 21.40 -1.74
N LEU A 410 27.04 20.35 -2.38
CA LEU A 410 25.63 20.21 -2.74
C LEU A 410 24.87 19.43 -1.66
N GLY A 411 25.13 19.76 -0.40
CA GLY A 411 24.41 19.24 0.76
C GLY A 411 23.95 20.40 1.64
N ALA A 412 22.63 20.64 1.66
CA ALA A 412 21.93 21.55 2.57
C ALA A 412 22.11 23.07 2.34
N VAL A 413 21.80 23.56 1.12
CA VAL A 413 21.20 24.90 1.04
C VAL A 413 19.73 24.75 1.47
N ASN A 414 19.49 24.96 2.77
CA ASN A 414 18.28 25.65 3.18
C ASN A 414 18.17 26.86 2.26
N GLY A 415 17.18 26.88 1.37
CA GLY A 415 16.85 28.10 0.64
C GLY A 415 16.53 29.15 1.69
N GLY A 416 17.52 30.00 1.97
CA GLY A 416 17.36 31.18 2.78
C GLY A 416 16.23 31.99 2.16
N PHE A 417 15.16 32.12 2.94
CA PHE A 417 14.44 33.37 2.98
C PHE A 417 15.50 34.44 3.27
N GLU A 418 15.70 35.37 2.34
CA GLU A 418 16.13 36.72 2.69
C GLU A 418 15.04 37.27 3.61
N MET A 419 15.28 37.18 4.91
CA MET A 419 14.62 38.04 5.88
C MET A 419 15.43 39.34 5.87
N GLU A 420 15.00 40.30 5.05
CA GLU A 420 15.34 41.70 5.27
C GLU A 420 14.88 42.07 6.68
N PHE A 421 15.82 42.38 7.55
CA PHE A 421 15.55 42.91 8.87
C PHE A 421 16.53 44.05 9.16
N PHE A 422 16.00 45.27 8.99
CA PHE A 422 16.39 46.58 9.52
C PHE A 422 17.46 47.40 8.77
N GLY A 423 17.01 48.57 8.32
CA GLY A 423 17.83 49.68 7.85
C GLY A 423 16.98 50.70 7.11
N ASN A 424 16.18 51.46 7.84
CA ASN A 424 15.65 52.76 7.41
C ASN A 424 16.84 53.63 6.97
N ASP A 425 16.72 54.34 5.85
CA ASP A 425 16.85 55.80 5.80
C ASP A 425 16.70 56.31 4.36
N ASP A 426 16.11 57.48 4.28
CA ASP A 426 15.67 58.22 3.11
C ASP A 426 16.82 58.73 2.20
N ASP A 427 16.37 59.23 1.05
CA ASP A 427 16.98 60.27 0.20
C ASP A 427 18.05 59.93 -0.85
N ASP A 428 17.58 60.14 -2.09
CA ASP A 428 18.16 60.96 -3.14
C ASP A 428 19.34 60.48 -4.02
N SER A 429 19.00 60.47 -5.31
CA SER A 429 19.76 61.07 -6.42
C SER A 429 20.84 60.25 -7.15
N ASP A 430 20.55 60.11 -8.46
CA ASP A 430 21.45 60.42 -9.58
C ASP A 430 22.46 59.39 -10.15
N THR A 431 22.08 58.95 -11.37
CA THR A 431 22.87 58.82 -12.62
C THR A 431 24.05 57.85 -12.75
N GLU A 432 23.88 56.99 -13.76
CA GLU A 432 24.81 56.68 -14.88
C GLU A 432 26.32 56.81 -14.64
N ASN A 433 27.07 55.69 -14.78
CA ASN A 433 28.00 55.53 -15.90
C ASN A 433 28.75 54.17 -15.94
N GLU A 434 28.86 53.71 -17.18
CA GLU A 434 29.95 53.04 -17.89
C GLU A 434 30.77 51.85 -17.34
N ALA A 435 30.80 50.85 -18.24
CA ALA A 435 31.76 49.79 -18.47
C ALA A 435 33.22 49.98 -17.98
N THR A 436 33.83 48.89 -17.53
CA THR A 436 35.06 48.36 -18.16
C THR A 436 35.38 46.94 -17.71
N SER A 437 35.91 46.18 -18.66
CA SER A 437 36.51 44.86 -18.58
C SER A 437 37.71 44.77 -17.64
N GLN A 438 37.89 43.65 -16.93
CA GLN A 438 39.20 42.99 -16.82
C GLN A 438 39.08 41.55 -16.28
N ALA A 439 39.69 40.63 -17.02
CA ALA A 439 40.03 39.28 -16.58
C ALA A 439 41.29 39.33 -15.68
N GLU A 440 41.58 38.20 -15.02
CA GLU A 440 42.62 37.97 -13.98
C GLU A 440 42.15 38.33 -12.56
N ASN A 441 42.32 37.53 -11.51
CA ASN A 441 43.36 36.55 -11.24
C ASN A 441 42.89 35.50 -10.22
N ARG A 442 43.41 34.30 -10.41
CA ARG A 442 43.29 33.12 -9.56
C ARG A 442 43.89 33.40 -8.17
N LYS A 443 43.12 33.24 -7.09
CA LYS A 443 43.66 32.96 -5.74
C LYS A 443 42.97 31.75 -5.15
N VAL A 444 43.58 30.59 -5.41
CA VAL A 444 43.44 29.38 -4.61
C VAL A 444 44.06 29.70 -3.24
N ARG A 445 43.28 29.58 -2.16
CA ARG A 445 43.82 29.55 -0.79
C ARG A 445 43.58 28.16 -0.24
N SER A 446 44.63 27.34 -0.31
CA SER A 446 44.74 26.07 0.40
C SER A 446 44.70 26.34 1.90
N VAL A 447 43.84 25.64 2.63
CA VAL A 447 43.93 25.52 4.08
C VAL A 447 44.02 24.03 4.40
N PHE A 448 45.25 23.55 4.40
CA PHE A 448 45.70 22.48 5.27
C PHE A 448 46.92 23.04 5.98
N ASP A 449 46.84 23.17 7.30
CA ASP A 449 47.87 22.70 8.22
C ASP A 449 47.34 22.66 9.66
N MET A 450 47.63 21.52 10.30
CA MET A 450 47.23 21.00 11.62
C MET A 450 45.84 20.39 11.79
#